data_AF-A0A2V5XWX8-F1
#
_entry.id   AF-A0A2V5XWX8-F1
#
_cell.length_a   1.000
_cell.length_b   1.000
_cell.length_c   1.000
_cell.angle_alpha   90.00
_cell.angle_beta   90.00
_cell.angle_gamma   90.00
#
_symmetry.space_group_name_H-M   'P 1'
#
loop_
_entity.id
_entity.type
_entity.pdbx_description
1 polymer ?
#
loop_
_entity_poly.entity_id
_entity_poly.type
_entity_poly.pdbx_seq_one_letter_code
_entity_poly.pdbx_strand_id
1 'polypeptide(L)'
;MNEENENQPVPTESALPEQRHHRPRRRFPRKRYRDRGDRFRRDDSGESPNSSSTNTDPAGAVTDVETLDRQPREAAETVVESGEQVQAEPEFGEGIIEISGKGFGFLRDPKRNFVQTPQDIFVTPEIVRRFALRDGMWIYGETRRGSRGPQLVKLLKINGEEPAKYQGLRPFEELTTINPDK
;
A
#
# COMPACT_ATOMS: atom_id res chain seq x y z
N MET A 1 -74.38 -4.25 -22.66
CA MET A 1 -74.43 -4.67 -21.25
C MET A 1 -73.15 -5.43 -20.96
N ASN A 2 -72.16 -5.00 -20.20
CA ASN A 2 -71.70 -3.71 -19.70
C ASN A 2 -70.20 -3.96 -19.43
N GLU A 3 -69.38 -2.95 -19.69
CA GLU A 3 -67.96 -2.94 -19.36
C GLU A 3 -67.75 -2.58 -17.86
N GLU A 4 -66.50 -2.73 -17.42
CA GLU A 4 -65.81 -1.99 -16.36
C GLU A 4 -65.72 -2.51 -14.91
N ASN A 5 -64.46 -2.53 -14.47
CA ASN A 5 -63.91 -2.17 -13.15
C ASN A 5 -64.03 -3.13 -11.96
N GLU A 6 -62.96 -3.91 -11.74
CA GLU A 6 -62.54 -4.30 -10.38
C GLU A 6 -61.00 -4.22 -10.25
N ASN A 7 -60.48 -2.99 -10.21
CA ASN A 7 -59.13 -2.72 -9.72
C ASN A 7 -59.22 -1.89 -8.44
N GLN A 8 -59.31 -2.57 -7.29
CA GLN A 8 -58.99 -2.00 -5.98
C GLN A 8 -58.28 -3.05 -5.12
N PRO A 9 -57.06 -2.80 -4.63
CA PRO A 9 -56.50 -3.59 -3.55
C PRO A 9 -57.13 -3.20 -2.21
N VAL A 10 -57.49 -4.22 -1.43
CA VAL A 10 -57.98 -4.13 -0.04
C VAL A 10 -56.97 -3.44 0.88
N PRO A 11 -57.40 -2.57 1.81
CA PRO A 11 -56.50 -1.98 2.80
C PRO A 11 -56.21 -3.01 3.89
N THR A 12 -54.96 -3.49 3.98
CA THR A 12 -54.52 -4.30 5.13
C THR A 12 -54.17 -3.40 6.30
N GLU A 13 -54.77 -3.78 7.42
CA GLU A 13 -54.80 -3.18 8.75
C GLU A 13 -53.41 -2.94 9.35
N SER A 14 -53.33 -1.87 10.12
CA SER A 14 -52.19 -1.32 10.84
C SER A 14 -51.45 -2.32 11.74
N ALA A 15 -50.18 -2.59 11.45
CA ALA A 15 -49.25 -3.22 12.38
C ALA A 15 -48.57 -2.17 13.28
N LEU A 16 -48.65 -2.40 14.58
CA LEU A 16 -48.11 -1.60 15.69
C LEU A 16 -46.57 -1.42 15.62
N PRO A 17 -46.01 -0.33 16.17
CA PRO A 17 -44.57 -0.10 16.15
C PRO A 17 -43.84 -1.03 17.14
N GLU A 18 -42.99 -1.88 16.59
CA GLU A 18 -42.13 -2.81 17.33
C GLU A 18 -41.02 -2.06 18.08
N GLN A 19 -40.95 -2.28 19.39
CA GLN A 19 -40.03 -1.60 20.29
C GLN A 19 -38.57 -2.00 20.01
N ARG A 20 -37.75 -1.02 19.60
CA ARG A 20 -36.30 -1.21 19.45
C ARG A 20 -35.61 -1.31 20.80
N HIS A 21 -35.24 -2.52 21.22
CA HIS A 21 -34.39 -2.73 22.39
C HIS A 21 -32.98 -2.16 22.16
N HIS A 22 -32.63 -1.09 22.88
CA HIS A 22 -31.29 -0.52 22.92
C HIS A 22 -30.29 -1.47 23.59
N ARG A 23 -29.33 -2.00 22.83
CA ARG A 23 -28.16 -2.70 23.38
C ARG A 23 -27.23 -1.70 24.10
N PRO A 24 -26.78 -1.97 25.33
CA PRO A 24 -25.84 -1.09 26.01
C PRO A 24 -24.44 -1.23 25.39
N ARG A 25 -23.82 -0.07 25.12
CA ARG A 25 -22.43 0.02 24.66
C ARG A 25 -21.49 -0.40 25.80
N ARG A 26 -20.74 -1.50 25.60
CA ARG A 26 -19.65 -1.92 26.50
C ARG A 26 -18.54 -0.85 26.49
N ARG A 27 -18.40 -0.11 27.60
CA ARG A 27 -17.26 0.78 27.85
C ARG A 27 -16.04 -0.06 28.22
N PHE A 28 -15.00 -0.04 27.40
CA PHE A 28 -13.69 -0.56 27.78
C PHE A 28 -13.01 0.41 28.77
N PRO A 29 -12.33 -0.09 29.82
CA PRO A 29 -11.60 0.76 30.75
C PRO A 29 -10.32 1.33 30.08
N ARG A 30 -10.14 2.65 30.18
CA ARG A 30 -8.92 3.34 29.75
C ARG A 30 -7.75 2.93 30.64
N LYS A 31 -6.73 2.33 30.04
CA LYS A 31 -5.44 2.00 30.66
C LYS A 31 -4.72 3.30 30.98
N ARG A 32 -4.58 3.63 32.28
CA ARG A 32 -3.79 4.76 32.76
C ARG A 32 -2.31 4.45 32.55
N TYR A 33 -1.64 5.24 31.71
CA TYR A 33 -0.18 5.32 31.74
C TYR A 33 0.24 6.00 33.03
N ARG A 34 1.12 5.32 33.76
CA ARG A 34 1.74 5.80 34.99
C ARG A 34 2.94 6.62 34.54
N ASP A 35 2.75 7.94 34.46
CA ASP A 35 3.84 8.88 34.21
C ASP A 35 4.81 8.83 35.40
N ARG A 36 6.03 8.36 35.13
CA ARG A 36 7.13 8.27 36.09
C ARG A 36 8.05 9.46 35.82
N GLY A 37 7.82 10.52 36.59
CA GLY A 37 8.79 11.43 37.18
C GLY A 37 10.01 11.87 36.36
N ASP A 38 10.01 13.15 36.04
CA ASP A 38 11.04 14.14 36.43
C ASP A 38 12.47 13.64 36.65
N ARG A 39 13.39 14.14 35.82
CA ARG A 39 14.65 14.78 36.25
C ARG A 39 15.45 15.33 35.07
N PHE A 40 15.15 16.56 34.64
CA PHE A 40 16.16 17.44 34.02
C PHE A 40 15.85 18.91 34.35
N ARG A 41 16.48 19.40 35.42
CA ARG A 41 16.77 20.81 35.65
C ARG A 41 18.26 20.91 35.95
N ARG A 42 19.03 21.53 35.07
CA ARG A 42 20.19 22.34 35.46
C ARG A 42 20.56 23.29 34.31
N ASP A 43 20.30 24.56 34.56
CA ASP A 43 20.81 25.71 33.80
C ASP A 43 22.22 26.09 34.31
N ASP A 44 23.04 26.51 33.35
CA ASP A 44 23.90 27.71 33.34
C ASP A 44 25.35 27.73 33.88
N SER A 45 26.15 28.52 33.15
CA SER A 45 27.56 28.97 33.27
C SER A 45 28.64 27.95 32.86
N GLY A 46 29.64 28.23 32.02
CA GLY A 46 30.15 29.45 31.40
C GLY A 46 31.68 29.28 31.18
N GLU A 47 32.19 29.71 30.02
CA GLU A 47 33.60 30.01 29.68
C GLU A 47 34.65 28.91 29.41
N SER A 48 35.10 28.89 28.14
CA SER A 48 36.47 28.61 27.65
C SER A 48 37.30 29.91 27.76
N PRO A 49 38.67 29.95 27.72
CA PRO A 49 39.47 29.22 26.72
C PRO A 49 40.97 28.92 27.00
N ASN A 50 41.52 28.10 26.08
CA ASN A 50 42.81 28.26 25.37
C ASN A 50 44.11 27.56 25.81
N SER A 51 44.83 27.15 24.75
CA SER A 51 46.29 26.94 24.61
C SER A 51 46.90 25.73 25.33
N SER A 52 47.96 25.04 24.90
CA SER A 52 48.76 24.90 23.67
C SER A 52 49.91 23.96 24.05
N SER A 53 50.54 23.27 23.07
CA SER A 53 51.89 22.66 23.14
C SER A 53 52.08 21.47 24.12
N THR A 54 52.92 20.46 23.95
CA THR A 54 53.89 20.00 22.93
C THR A 54 54.30 18.59 23.35
N ASN A 55 54.73 17.76 22.39
CA ASN A 55 55.31 16.43 22.61
C ASN A 55 56.55 16.47 23.51
N THR A 56 56.68 15.50 24.44
CA THR A 56 57.96 15.00 24.98
C THR A 56 57.73 13.59 25.58
N ASP A 57 58.33 12.58 24.94
CA ASP A 57 58.56 11.21 25.45
C ASP A 57 59.89 11.16 26.25
N PRO A 58 60.33 10.02 26.85
CA PRO A 58 59.63 8.86 27.46
C PRO A 58 60.26 8.43 28.81
N ALA A 59 59.66 7.50 29.56
CA ALA A 59 60.39 6.42 30.30
C ALA A 59 59.46 5.50 31.11
N GLY A 60 59.39 4.23 30.67
CA GLY A 60 59.46 3.00 31.48
C GLY A 60 58.59 2.83 32.72
N ALA A 61 57.53 2.02 32.60
CA ALA A 61 57.23 0.94 33.55
C ALA A 61 56.24 -0.05 32.92
N VAL A 62 56.66 -1.31 32.91
CA VAL A 62 55.99 -2.49 32.37
C VAL A 62 54.93 -3.02 33.34
N THR A 63 53.72 -3.30 32.87
CA THR A 63 52.87 -4.39 33.40
C THR A 63 51.96 -4.89 32.29
N ASP A 64 52.18 -6.15 31.94
CA ASP A 64 51.44 -6.96 30.98
C ASP A 64 49.98 -7.17 31.38
N VAL A 65 49.07 -6.97 30.43
CA VAL A 65 47.74 -7.60 30.42
C VAL A 65 47.33 -7.83 28.97
N GLU A 66 47.39 -9.09 28.56
CA GLU A 66 46.78 -9.61 27.35
C GLU A 66 45.27 -9.36 27.37
N THR A 67 44.73 -8.78 26.29
CA THR A 67 43.35 -9.05 25.90
C THR A 67 43.28 -9.07 24.38
N LEU A 68 42.97 -10.25 23.86
CA LEU A 68 42.82 -10.59 22.46
C LEU A 68 41.67 -9.84 21.78
N ASP A 69 41.82 -9.74 20.45
CA ASP A 69 40.80 -9.57 19.43
C ASP A 69 40.09 -8.22 19.30
N ARG A 70 40.57 -7.44 18.33
CA ARG A 70 39.73 -6.48 17.60
C ARG A 70 39.98 -6.61 16.09
N GLN A 71 39.38 -7.63 15.50
CA GLN A 71 39.14 -7.65 14.06
C GLN A 71 38.26 -6.46 13.67
N PRO A 72 38.52 -5.78 12.55
CA PRO A 72 37.62 -4.77 12.03
C PRO A 72 36.32 -5.46 11.64
N ARG A 73 35.21 -5.01 12.24
CA ARG A 73 33.86 -5.48 11.93
C ARG A 73 33.63 -5.43 10.43
N GLU A 74 33.36 -6.62 9.91
CA GLU A 74 32.83 -6.90 8.60
C GLU A 74 31.83 -5.82 8.18
N ALA A 75 32.12 -5.17 7.06
CA ALA A 75 31.07 -4.57 6.26
C ALA A 75 30.06 -5.69 5.99
N ALA A 76 28.82 -5.48 6.41
CA ALA A 76 27.72 -6.37 6.09
C ALA A 76 27.68 -6.54 4.57
N GLU A 77 28.21 -7.66 4.09
CA GLU A 77 27.87 -8.18 2.77
C GLU A 77 26.36 -8.41 2.81
N THR A 78 25.63 -7.49 2.18
CA THR A 78 24.30 -7.80 1.69
C THR A 78 24.47 -9.03 0.81
N VAL A 79 24.08 -10.18 1.34
CA VAL A 79 23.86 -11.40 0.58
C VAL A 79 22.83 -11.04 -0.49
N VAL A 80 23.33 -10.58 -1.64
CA VAL A 80 22.59 -10.60 -2.89
C VAL A 80 22.49 -12.07 -3.23
N GLU A 81 21.48 -12.71 -2.63
CA GLU A 81 20.95 -13.99 -3.06
C GLU A 81 20.53 -13.79 -4.51
N SER A 82 21.51 -14.01 -5.39
CA SER A 82 21.32 -14.13 -6.82
C SER A 82 20.58 -15.44 -7.02
N GLY A 83 19.28 -15.40 -6.72
CA GLY A 83 18.36 -16.47 -7.02
C GLY A 83 18.45 -16.72 -8.51
N GLU A 84 18.98 -17.89 -8.85
CA GLU A 84 19.02 -18.44 -10.19
C GLU A 84 17.67 -18.17 -10.86
N GLN A 85 17.64 -17.21 -11.78
CA GLN A 85 16.45 -16.91 -12.55
C GLN A 85 16.29 -18.04 -13.55
N VAL A 86 15.68 -19.13 -13.09
CA VAL A 86 15.04 -20.10 -13.97
C VAL A 86 14.16 -19.25 -14.89
N GLN A 87 14.50 -19.25 -16.18
CA GLN A 87 13.72 -18.60 -17.23
C GLN A 87 12.38 -19.34 -17.31
N ALA A 88 11.47 -19.01 -16.39
CA ALA A 88 10.09 -19.38 -16.50
C ALA A 88 9.53 -18.67 -17.72
N GLU A 89 8.79 -19.40 -18.55
CA GLU A 89 8.10 -18.82 -19.68
C GLU A 89 7.25 -17.63 -19.22
N PRO A 90 7.23 -16.52 -19.97
CA PRO A 90 6.45 -15.35 -19.61
C PRO A 90 4.97 -15.72 -19.56
N GLU A 91 4.38 -15.63 -18.38
CA GLU A 91 2.93 -15.76 -18.19
C GLU A 91 2.27 -14.43 -18.54
N PHE A 92 1.06 -14.46 -19.09
CA PHE A 92 0.32 -13.26 -19.44
C PHE A 92 -1.01 -13.24 -18.70
N GLY A 93 -1.43 -12.04 -18.30
CA GLY A 93 -2.68 -11.82 -17.61
C GLY A 93 -3.39 -10.56 -18.08
N GLU A 94 -4.71 -10.57 -17.95
CA GLU A 94 -5.56 -9.43 -18.30
C GLU A 94 -6.70 -9.26 -17.30
N GLY A 95 -7.21 -8.04 -17.19
CA GLY A 95 -8.37 -7.74 -16.37
C GLY A 95 -8.60 -6.24 -16.19
N ILE A 96 -9.64 -5.91 -15.43
CA ILE A 96 -9.96 -4.52 -15.07
C ILE A 96 -9.21 -4.15 -13.79
N ILE A 97 -8.47 -3.05 -13.80
CA ILE A 97 -7.75 -2.60 -12.60
C ILE A 97 -8.68 -1.96 -11.58
N GLU A 98 -8.49 -2.33 -10.31
CA GLU A 98 -9.05 -1.68 -9.12
C GLU A 98 -7.89 -1.26 -8.20
N ILE A 99 -7.77 0.03 -7.93
CA ILE A 99 -6.72 0.67 -7.15
C ILE A 99 -7.22 0.88 -5.73
N SER A 100 -6.47 0.36 -4.77
CA SER A 100 -6.70 0.60 -3.35
C SER A 100 -6.18 1.98 -2.95
N GLY A 101 -6.71 2.58 -1.88
CA GLY A 101 -6.28 3.90 -1.39
C GLY A 101 -4.79 4.02 -1.00
N LYS A 102 -4.05 2.90 -0.95
CA LYS A 102 -2.59 2.87 -0.75
C LYS A 102 -1.80 2.97 -2.07
N GLY A 103 -2.48 3.06 -3.22
CA GLY A 103 -1.90 3.25 -4.55
C GLY A 103 -1.44 1.97 -5.26
N PHE A 104 -1.59 0.79 -4.64
CA PHE A 104 -1.49 -0.49 -5.33
C PHE A 104 -2.87 -0.92 -5.83
N GLY A 105 -2.92 -1.86 -6.78
CA GLY A 105 -4.19 -2.36 -7.30
C GLY A 105 -4.20 -3.86 -7.55
N PHE A 106 -5.35 -4.35 -7.98
CA PHE A 106 -5.55 -5.72 -8.44
C PHE A 106 -6.27 -5.72 -9.78
N LEU A 107 -5.91 -6.64 -10.68
CA LEU A 107 -6.67 -6.88 -11.90
C LEU A 107 -7.80 -7.87 -11.59
N ARG A 108 -9.03 -7.44 -11.85
CA ARG A 108 -10.25 -8.22 -11.68
C ARG A 108 -10.60 -8.95 -12.97
N ASP A 109 -10.85 -10.25 -12.84
CA ASP A 109 -11.24 -11.10 -13.97
C ASP A 109 -12.73 -10.93 -14.30
N PRO A 110 -13.11 -10.72 -15.58
CA PRO A 110 -14.52 -10.74 -15.99
C PRO A 110 -15.14 -12.13 -15.82
N LYS A 111 -14.33 -13.20 -15.96
CA LYS A 111 -14.77 -14.60 -15.79
C LYS A 111 -15.29 -14.90 -14.37
N ARG A 112 -14.95 -14.05 -13.41
CA ARG A 112 -15.33 -14.17 -11.99
C ARG A 112 -16.27 -13.05 -11.55
N ASN A 113 -16.95 -12.38 -12.48
CA ASN A 113 -17.84 -11.25 -12.22
C ASN A 113 -17.18 -10.11 -11.42
N PHE A 114 -15.88 -9.90 -11.60
CA PHE A 114 -15.09 -8.89 -10.90
C PHE A 114 -15.07 -9.03 -9.36
N VAL A 115 -15.44 -10.21 -8.85
CA VAL A 115 -15.37 -10.52 -7.42
C VAL A 115 -13.91 -10.62 -7.01
N GLN A 116 -13.58 -10.07 -5.85
CA GLN A 116 -12.22 -10.13 -5.32
C GLN A 116 -11.82 -11.58 -5.05
N THR A 117 -10.74 -12.04 -5.68
CA THR A 117 -10.22 -13.38 -5.45
C THR A 117 -8.73 -13.37 -5.11
N PRO A 118 -8.22 -14.36 -4.36
CA PRO A 118 -6.80 -14.44 -4.03
C PRO A 118 -5.90 -14.74 -5.24
N GLN A 119 -6.48 -15.03 -6.41
CA GLN A 119 -5.74 -15.24 -7.66
C GLN A 119 -5.70 -13.98 -8.53
N ASP A 120 -6.22 -12.86 -8.04
CA ASP A 120 -6.20 -11.60 -8.78
C ASP A 120 -4.76 -11.10 -8.90
N ILE A 121 -4.43 -10.55 -10.07
CA ILE A 121 -3.07 -10.13 -10.37
C ILE A 121 -2.77 -8.85 -9.59
N PHE A 122 -1.76 -8.89 -8.74
CA PHE A 122 -1.29 -7.74 -7.98
C PHE A 122 -0.56 -6.74 -8.88
N VAL A 123 -0.94 -5.47 -8.77
CA VAL A 123 -0.31 -4.34 -9.48
C VAL A 123 0.43 -3.47 -8.47
N THR A 124 1.75 -3.40 -8.62
CA THR A 124 2.65 -2.60 -7.80
C THR A 124 2.33 -1.11 -7.91
N PRO A 125 2.42 -0.31 -6.82
CA PRO A 125 2.13 1.11 -6.86
C PRO A 125 3.02 1.90 -7.84
N GLU A 126 4.21 1.40 -8.14
CA GLU A 126 5.10 1.97 -9.14
C GLU A 126 4.51 1.92 -10.55
N ILE A 127 3.88 0.80 -10.93
CA ILE A 127 3.22 0.64 -12.24
C ILE A 127 2.02 1.58 -12.32
N VAL A 128 1.19 1.61 -11.26
CA VAL A 128 0.02 2.49 -11.18
C VAL A 128 0.42 3.95 -11.39
N ARG A 129 1.47 4.42 -10.70
CA ARG A 129 1.95 5.81 -10.82
C ARG A 129 2.62 6.10 -12.16
N ARG A 130 3.46 5.19 -12.65
CA ARG A 130 4.23 5.37 -13.89
C ARG A 130 3.34 5.54 -15.12
N PHE A 131 2.24 4.79 -15.18
CA PHE A 131 1.30 4.83 -16.31
C PHE A 131 0.03 5.63 -16.00
N ALA A 132 0.00 6.36 -14.87
CA ALA A 132 -1.16 7.12 -14.40
C ALA A 132 -2.47 6.33 -14.50
N LEU A 133 -2.42 5.06 -14.07
CA LEU A 133 -3.56 4.15 -14.15
C LEU A 133 -4.71 4.64 -13.26
N ARG A 134 -5.93 4.40 -13.70
CA ARG A 134 -7.17 4.71 -12.99
C ARG A 134 -8.04 3.47 -12.92
N ASP A 135 -8.97 3.46 -11.96
CA ASP A 135 -9.95 2.38 -11.82
C ASP A 135 -10.77 2.21 -13.09
N GLY A 136 -11.09 0.96 -13.42
CA GLY A 136 -11.92 0.64 -14.58
C GLY A 136 -11.15 0.50 -15.90
N MET A 137 -9.83 0.70 -15.92
CA MET A 137 -9.02 0.48 -17.11
C MET A 137 -8.75 -1.02 -17.34
N TRP A 138 -8.85 -1.46 -18.59
CA TRP A 138 -8.46 -2.80 -19.01
C TRP A 138 -6.94 -2.87 -19.18
N ILE A 139 -6.30 -3.78 -18.47
CA ILE A 139 -4.85 -3.94 -18.50
C ILE A 139 -4.53 -5.31 -19.06
N TYR A 140 -3.54 -5.37 -19.95
CA TYR A 140 -2.94 -6.61 -20.45
C TYR A 140 -1.42 -6.53 -20.28
N GLY A 141 -0.81 -7.58 -19.72
CA GLY A 141 0.61 -7.58 -19.49
C GLY A 141 1.19 -8.92 -19.03
N GLU A 142 2.49 -8.90 -18.84
CA GLU A 142 3.28 -10.04 -18.37
C GLU A 142 3.17 -10.17 -16.86
N THR A 143 2.87 -11.37 -16.39
CA THR A 143 2.71 -11.71 -15.00
C THR A 143 3.76 -12.72 -14.56
N ARG A 144 4.09 -12.67 -13.26
CA ARG A 144 4.97 -13.65 -12.61
C ARG A 144 4.38 -14.06 -11.27
N ARG A 145 4.64 -15.29 -10.87
CA ARG A 145 4.31 -15.76 -9.52
C ARG A 145 5.20 -15.05 -8.50
N GLY A 146 4.60 -14.16 -7.70
CA GLY A 146 5.24 -13.49 -6.58
C GLY A 146 4.93 -14.19 -5.25
N SER A 147 5.36 -13.56 -4.15
CA SER A 147 5.19 -14.11 -2.79
C SER A 147 3.74 -14.14 -2.29
N ARG A 148 2.86 -13.33 -2.87
CA ARG A 148 1.44 -13.22 -2.48
C ARG A 148 0.46 -13.64 -3.58
N GLY A 149 0.94 -14.28 -4.64
CA GLY A 149 0.13 -14.63 -5.80
C GLY A 149 0.70 -14.06 -7.11
N PRO A 150 -0.11 -14.02 -8.19
CA PRO A 150 0.31 -13.47 -9.47
C PRO A 150 0.57 -11.97 -9.34
N GLN A 151 1.66 -11.49 -9.93
CA GLN A 151 2.06 -10.09 -9.92
C GLN A 151 2.34 -9.61 -11.34
N LEU A 152 1.87 -8.41 -11.67
CA LEU A 152 2.17 -7.76 -12.95
C LEU A 152 3.62 -7.26 -12.95
N VAL A 153 4.41 -7.72 -13.92
CA VAL A 153 5.82 -7.31 -14.10
C VAL A 153 5.94 -6.24 -15.18
N LYS A 154 5.29 -6.46 -16.32
CA LYS A 154 5.36 -5.56 -17.47
C LYS A 154 3.98 -5.30 -18.02
N LEU A 155 3.64 -4.01 -18.13
CA LEU A 155 2.40 -3.59 -18.76
C LEU A 155 2.63 -3.50 -20.28
N LEU A 156 1.78 -4.18 -21.06
CA LEU A 156 1.89 -4.23 -22.52
C LEU A 156 0.83 -3.36 -23.19
N LYS A 157 -0.43 -3.47 -22.76
CA LYS A 157 -1.54 -2.70 -23.32
C LYS A 157 -2.48 -2.17 -22.24
N ILE A 158 -3.08 -1.01 -22.53
CA ILE A 158 -4.14 -0.38 -21.75
C ILE A 158 -5.32 -0.18 -22.69
N ASN A 159 -6.48 -0.75 -22.39
CA ASN A 159 -7.70 -0.68 -23.22
C ASN A 159 -7.46 -1.02 -24.71
N GLY A 160 -6.56 -1.97 -24.98
CA GLY A 160 -6.20 -2.38 -26.34
C GLY A 160 -5.12 -1.55 -27.03
N GLU A 161 -4.69 -0.41 -26.46
CA GLU A 161 -3.63 0.43 -27.02
C GLU A 161 -2.32 0.38 -26.23
N GLU A 162 -1.27 0.95 -26.80
CA GLU A 162 0.02 1.09 -26.12
C GLU A 162 -0.08 2.09 -24.95
N PRO A 163 0.61 1.82 -23.83
CA PRO A 163 0.55 2.67 -22.64
C PRO A 163 1.05 4.10 -22.87
N ALA A 164 1.93 4.32 -23.84
CA ALA A 164 2.46 5.64 -24.17
C ALA A 164 1.36 6.61 -24.61
N LYS A 165 0.34 6.13 -25.33
CA LYS A 165 -0.79 6.96 -25.81
C LYS A 165 -1.71 7.41 -24.67
N TYR A 166 -1.80 6.59 -23.62
CA TYR A 166 -2.70 6.83 -22.49
C TYR A 166 -2.22 7.93 -21.53
N GLN A 167 -0.91 8.22 -21.48
CA GLN A 167 -0.36 9.24 -20.57
C GLN A 167 -0.85 10.68 -20.87
N GLY A 168 -1.23 10.96 -22.12
CA GLY A 168 -1.71 12.28 -22.55
C GLY A 168 -3.24 12.43 -22.58
N LEU A 169 -3.99 11.39 -22.22
CA LEU A 169 -5.46 11.42 -22.32
C LEU A 169 -6.07 12.19 -21.15
N ARG A 170 -6.97 13.11 -21.49
CA ARG A 170 -7.79 13.82 -20.51
C ARG A 170 -8.71 12.83 -19.77
N PRO A 171 -8.92 13.01 -18.46
CA PRO A 171 -9.94 12.27 -17.72
C PRO A 171 -11.32 12.41 -18.38
N PHE A 172 -12.18 11.40 -18.18
CA PHE A 172 -13.53 11.40 -18.75
C PHE A 172 -14.35 12.63 -18.33
N GLU A 173 -14.16 13.10 -17.10
CA GLU A 173 -14.86 14.26 -16.52
C GLU A 173 -14.57 15.58 -17.24
N GLU A 174 -13.43 15.69 -17.93
CA GLU A 174 -13.01 16.87 -18.67
C GLU A 174 -13.40 16.83 -20.15
N LEU A 175 -13.99 15.71 -20.60
CA LEU A 175 -14.42 15.58 -21.97
C LEU A 175 -15.66 16.43 -22.24
N THR A 176 -15.71 17.02 -23.42
CA THR A 176 -16.87 17.79 -23.85
C THR A 176 -17.97 16.84 -24.30
N THR A 177 -19.12 16.91 -23.64
CA THR A 177 -20.32 16.18 -24.07
C THR A 177 -20.77 16.68 -25.44
N ILE A 178 -20.98 15.75 -26.36
CA ILE A 178 -21.51 16.00 -27.70
C ILE A 178 -22.78 15.19 -27.92
N ASN A 179 -23.61 15.60 -28.88
CA ASN A 179 -24.78 14.81 -29.29
C ASN A 179 -24.34 13.66 -30.21
N PRO A 180 -24.96 12.47 -30.11
CA PRO A 180 -24.55 11.28 -30.88
C PRO A 180 -24.81 11.40 -32.39
N ASP A 181 -25.77 12.23 -32.81
CA ASP A 181 -26.27 12.29 -34.19
C ASP A 181 -25.83 13.54 -34.97
N LYS A 182 -24.80 14.27 -34.49
CA LYS A 182 -24.25 15.45 -35.17
C LYS A 182 -22.84 15.22 -35.68
#